data_AF-A0A2H1WW32-F1
#
_entry.id   AF-A0A2H1WW32-F1
#
_cell.length_a   1.000
_cell.length_b   1.000
_cell.length_c   1.000
_cell.angle_alpha   90.00
_cell.angle_beta   90.00
_cell.angle_gamma   90.00
#
_symmetry.space_group_name_H-M   'P 1'
#
loop_
_entity.id
_entity.type
_entity.pdbx_description
1 polymer ?
#
loop_
_entity_poly.entity_id
_entity_poly.type
_entity_poly.pdbx_seq_one_letter_code
_entity_poly.pdbx_strand_id
1 'polypeptide(L)'
;LSPGSIICSECYGLLLNRVNTISEGSAIPLPALGHRRICFPCGKSILRATRTYPVRHDRQERNILMRLVPLHLVSRMERVCAACWRSATREVHRQQQHDSNRHVAHATSRDDLNIPEPPPLPSSRPVAVRLAAPKIISSLYRRAANTSGHCIFVNCFENERLLVPCAIKDLLLYHYKFYVPSGARVCRHHLDHGSWNELTSRLRDFTGSQFDNIMTMMQRAADSRFDFSNIRMMPPYLCYYWLGFNADQFYDLLNSIPNLAEQVPNASIALCIYLVKVRTGDSNERLATLFNKPRTTLERWMSKARNCLMSDFVSLHLGFNHLTVQDVASRNKIIPEGLFSNPDLPPDVKPAIVICDATYVFVQSSSNYLFQKQTYSLQKLDNLVKPFLIVCCDGHIVECLGPYKATLNDATITSLNLNNEGSCIRSFFRRGDIFLLDRGFRDVINELQEHGFVTHMPESLLENEHQLTTQQANRSRL
;
A
#
# COMPACT_ATOMS: atom_id res chain seq x y z
N LEU A 1 -0.82 21.27 -14.78
CA LEU A 1 -0.58 20.10 -13.90
C LEU A 1 0.49 20.51 -12.89
N SER A 2 0.29 20.23 -11.60
CA SER A 2 1.26 20.59 -10.56
C SER A 2 2.53 19.71 -10.66
N PRO A 3 3.69 20.17 -10.13
CA PRO A 3 5.00 19.53 -10.34
C PRO A 3 5.19 18.12 -9.75
N GLY A 4 4.15 17.51 -9.16
CA GLY A 4 4.18 16.15 -8.60
C GLY A 4 3.10 15.22 -9.16
N SER A 5 2.49 15.56 -10.30
CA SER A 5 1.42 14.77 -10.90
C SER A 5 1.99 13.54 -11.61
N ILE A 6 1.86 12.34 -11.02
CA ILE A 6 2.26 11.08 -11.67
C ILE A 6 1.18 10.70 -12.70
N ILE A 7 1.56 10.73 -13.98
CA ILE A 7 0.71 10.31 -15.10
C ILE A 7 1.29 9.02 -15.66
N CYS A 8 0.45 8.00 -15.85
CA CYS A 8 0.90 6.74 -16.45
C CYS A 8 1.33 6.96 -17.91
N SER A 9 2.23 6.12 -18.42
CA SER A 9 2.83 6.24 -19.76
C SER A 9 1.80 6.37 -20.90
N GLU A 10 0.67 5.66 -20.81
CA GLU A 10 -0.42 5.79 -21.79
C GLU A 10 -1.11 7.15 -21.74
N CYS A 11 -1.38 7.68 -20.55
CA CYS A 11 -1.98 9.01 -20.39
C CYS A 11 -1.00 10.12 -20.78
N TYR A 12 0.31 9.91 -20.58
CA TYR A 12 1.36 10.80 -21.04
C TYR A 12 1.46 10.82 -22.58
N GLY A 13 1.40 9.64 -23.24
CA GLY A 13 1.37 9.54 -24.69
C GLY A 13 0.11 10.18 -25.33
N LEU A 14 -1.05 10.04 -24.69
CA LEU A 14 -2.28 10.72 -25.12
C LEU A 14 -2.20 12.25 -24.98
N LEU A 15 -1.50 12.75 -23.97
CA LEU A 15 -1.23 14.18 -23.80
C LEU A 15 -0.27 14.72 -24.87
N LEU A 16 0.81 14.00 -25.17
CA LEU A 16 1.79 14.39 -26.19
C LEU A 16 1.18 14.44 -27.60
N ASN A 17 0.42 13.41 -27.98
CA ASN A 17 -0.26 13.40 -29.29
C ASN A 17 -1.24 14.57 -29.44
N ARG A 18 -1.83 15.04 -28.32
CA ARG A 18 -2.76 16.17 -28.34
C ARG A 18 -2.03 17.50 -28.56
N VAL A 19 -0.88 17.69 -27.92
CA VAL A 19 -0.02 18.88 -28.12
C VAL A 19 0.37 19.00 -29.59
N ASN A 20 0.69 17.88 -30.25
CA ASN A 20 1.06 17.86 -31.67
C ASN A 20 -0.14 18.14 -32.60
N THR A 21 -1.36 17.70 -32.26
CA THR A 21 -2.57 17.96 -33.08
C THR A 21 -3.13 19.38 -32.94
N ILE A 22 -2.79 20.12 -31.88
CA ILE A 22 -3.24 21.52 -31.69
C ILE A 22 -2.52 22.47 -32.66
N SER A 23 -1.37 22.06 -33.21
CA SER A 23 -0.59 22.83 -34.19
C SER A 23 -1.22 22.89 -35.58
N GLU A 24 -2.22 22.05 -35.90
CA GLU A 24 -2.87 21.99 -37.20
C GLU A 24 -4.38 22.26 -37.09
N GLY A 25 -4.74 23.52 -36.77
CA GLY A 25 -5.94 24.26 -37.19
C GLY A 25 -7.32 23.60 -37.33
N SER A 26 -7.57 22.41 -36.79
CA SER A 26 -8.79 21.63 -37.02
C SER A 26 -9.54 21.33 -35.72
N ALA A 27 -10.86 21.26 -35.83
CA ALA A 27 -11.83 21.26 -34.72
C ALA A 27 -11.46 20.32 -33.57
N ILE A 28 -11.48 20.88 -32.35
CA ILE A 28 -11.10 20.21 -31.09
C ILE A 28 -12.01 18.99 -30.85
N PRO A 29 -11.49 17.74 -30.87
CA PRO A 29 -12.26 16.58 -30.44
C PRO A 29 -12.42 16.61 -28.91
N LEU A 30 -13.61 16.25 -28.43
CA LEU A 30 -13.92 16.06 -27.00
C LEU A 30 -12.86 15.17 -26.31
N PRO A 31 -12.49 15.47 -25.04
CA PRO A 31 -11.37 14.82 -24.37
C PRO A 31 -11.61 13.32 -24.15
N ALA A 32 -10.78 12.49 -24.80
CA ALA A 32 -10.67 11.07 -24.49
C ALA A 32 -9.76 10.85 -23.28
N LEU A 33 -10.20 11.26 -22.09
CA LEU A 33 -9.52 10.93 -20.84
C LEU A 33 -9.80 9.47 -20.44
N GLY A 34 -8.75 8.76 -20.03
CA GLY A 34 -8.81 7.40 -19.47
C GLY A 34 -8.22 6.30 -20.38
N HIS A 35 -7.69 5.24 -19.75
CA HIS A 35 -7.16 4.04 -20.40
C HIS A 35 -8.16 3.44 -21.40
N ARG A 36 -7.70 3.14 -22.62
CA ARG A 36 -8.57 2.63 -23.70
C ARG A 36 -8.94 1.15 -23.53
N ARG A 37 -8.17 0.39 -22.76
CA ARG A 37 -8.34 -1.06 -22.57
C ARG A 37 -8.54 -1.43 -21.11
N ILE A 38 -9.64 -0.94 -20.53
CA ILE A 38 -10.09 -1.29 -19.17
C ILE A 38 -11.47 -1.92 -19.17
N CYS A 39 -11.70 -2.81 -18.22
CA CYS A 39 -13.03 -3.32 -17.91
C CYS A 39 -13.74 -2.31 -17.00
N PHE A 40 -14.59 -1.45 -17.56
CA PHE A 40 -15.30 -0.40 -16.82
C PHE A 40 -16.02 -0.86 -15.55
N PRO A 41 -16.67 -2.04 -15.49
CA PRO A 41 -17.30 -2.52 -14.26
C PRO A 41 -16.35 -2.77 -13.08
N CYS A 42 -15.07 -3.07 -13.33
CA CYS A 42 -14.12 -3.45 -12.26
C CYS A 42 -12.78 -2.71 -12.28
N GLY A 43 -12.58 -1.78 -13.22
CA GLY A 43 -11.37 -0.96 -13.34
C GLY A 43 -10.10 -1.70 -13.77
N LYS A 44 -10.13 -3.03 -13.95
CA LYS A 44 -8.95 -3.81 -14.33
C LYS A 44 -8.58 -3.64 -15.80
N SER A 45 -7.29 -3.57 -16.09
CA SER A 45 -6.78 -3.62 -17.47
C SER A 45 -7.20 -4.93 -18.16
N ILE A 46 -7.65 -4.81 -19.40
CA ILE A 46 -7.98 -5.96 -20.27
C ILE A 46 -6.94 -6.17 -21.37
N LEU A 47 -5.80 -5.45 -21.32
CA LEU A 47 -4.75 -5.51 -22.33
C LEU A 47 -4.00 -6.85 -22.33
N ARG A 48 -3.84 -7.48 -21.16
CA ARG A 48 -3.20 -8.81 -20.97
C ARG A 48 -4.17 -9.88 -20.48
N ALA A 49 -5.47 -9.62 -20.55
CA ALA A 49 -6.47 -10.58 -20.09
C ALA A 49 -6.58 -11.73 -21.08
N THR A 50 -6.38 -12.97 -20.61
CA THR A 50 -6.48 -14.20 -21.41
C THR A 50 -7.83 -14.36 -22.11
N ARG A 51 -8.92 -13.80 -21.55
CA ARG A 51 -10.25 -13.84 -22.16
C ARG A 51 -11.06 -12.58 -21.87
N THR A 52 -11.61 -11.98 -22.91
CA THR A 52 -12.48 -10.79 -22.86
C THR A 52 -13.72 -11.01 -23.69
N TYR A 53 -14.82 -10.37 -23.31
CA TYR A 53 -16.12 -10.53 -23.96
C TYR A 53 -16.63 -9.19 -24.52
N PRO A 54 -17.13 -9.16 -25.77
CA PRO A 54 -17.73 -7.96 -26.34
C PRO A 54 -19.10 -7.68 -25.71
N VAL A 55 -19.37 -6.43 -25.38
CA VAL A 55 -20.65 -5.98 -24.81
C VAL A 55 -21.53 -5.41 -25.91
N ARG A 56 -22.14 -6.30 -26.68
CA ARG A 56 -23.05 -5.93 -27.77
C ARG A 56 -24.43 -5.53 -27.26
N HIS A 57 -25.14 -4.71 -28.03
CA HIS A 57 -26.46 -4.17 -27.68
C HIS A 57 -27.56 -5.24 -27.54
N ASP A 58 -27.40 -6.37 -28.22
CA ASP A 58 -28.33 -7.51 -28.29
C ASP A 58 -28.23 -8.48 -27.10
N ARG A 59 -27.23 -8.32 -26.23
CA ARG A 59 -26.99 -9.23 -25.10
C ARG A 59 -27.67 -8.74 -23.82
N GLN A 60 -28.47 -9.60 -23.17
CA GLN A 60 -29.15 -9.28 -21.92
C GLN A 60 -28.17 -8.93 -20.78
N GLU A 61 -26.96 -9.49 -20.82
CA GLU A 61 -25.87 -9.19 -19.89
C GLU A 61 -25.46 -7.71 -19.92
N ARG A 62 -25.61 -7.03 -21.06
CA ARG A 62 -25.32 -5.59 -21.18
C ARG A 62 -26.16 -4.78 -20.19
N ASN A 63 -27.43 -5.12 -19.99
CA ASN A 63 -28.30 -4.40 -19.05
C ASN A 63 -27.81 -4.51 -17.60
N ILE A 64 -27.21 -5.64 -17.23
CA ILE A 64 -26.60 -5.83 -15.92
C ILE A 64 -25.30 -5.03 -15.83
N LEU A 65 -24.45 -5.09 -16.86
CA LEU A 65 -23.16 -4.38 -16.90
C LEU A 65 -23.34 -2.85 -16.90
N MET A 66 -24.36 -2.31 -17.58
CA MET A 66 -24.67 -0.88 -17.57
C MET A 66 -24.99 -0.35 -16.17
N ARG A 67 -25.53 -1.18 -15.26
CA ARG A 67 -25.80 -0.77 -13.87
C ARG A 67 -24.52 -0.63 -13.04
N LEU A 68 -23.43 -1.24 -13.49
CA LEU A 68 -22.13 -1.25 -12.81
C LEU A 68 -21.17 -0.19 -13.35
N VAL A 69 -21.57 0.55 -14.39
CA VAL A 69 -20.72 1.51 -15.10
C VAL A 69 -21.39 2.89 -15.08
N PRO A 70 -20.64 3.97 -14.78
CA PRO A 70 -21.17 5.33 -14.89
C PRO A 70 -21.76 5.62 -16.27
N LEU A 71 -22.93 6.26 -16.34
CA LEU A 71 -23.71 6.48 -17.57
C LEU A 71 -22.89 7.10 -18.72
N HIS A 72 -21.99 8.04 -18.42
CA HIS A 72 -21.13 8.70 -19.41
C HIS A 72 -20.02 7.79 -19.99
N LEU A 73 -19.78 6.61 -19.39
CA LEU A 73 -18.81 5.61 -19.85
C LEU A 73 -19.47 4.40 -20.50
N VAL A 74 -20.80 4.29 -20.44
CA VAL A 74 -21.55 3.15 -21.02
C VAL A 74 -21.35 3.04 -22.53
N SER A 75 -21.31 4.18 -23.24
CA SER A 75 -21.03 4.21 -24.68
C SER A 75 -19.62 3.77 -25.05
N ARG A 76 -18.68 3.82 -24.09
CA ARG A 76 -17.27 3.42 -24.26
C ARG A 76 -17.02 1.96 -23.86
N MET A 77 -17.99 1.29 -23.25
CA MET A 77 -17.87 -0.09 -22.79
C MET A 77 -18.08 -1.08 -23.95
N GLU A 78 -17.05 -1.25 -24.76
CA GLU A 78 -17.07 -2.22 -25.87
C GLU A 78 -16.76 -3.65 -25.42
N ARG A 79 -15.90 -3.80 -24.41
CA ARG A 79 -15.43 -5.10 -23.90
C ARG A 79 -15.31 -5.12 -22.38
N VAL A 80 -15.54 -6.30 -21.80
CA VAL A 80 -15.37 -6.55 -20.36
C VAL A 80 -14.52 -7.80 -20.11
N CYS A 81 -13.95 -7.90 -18.90
CA CYS A 81 -13.18 -9.07 -18.50
C CYS A 81 -14.10 -10.30 -18.27
N ALA A 82 -13.51 -11.50 -18.34
CA ALA A 82 -14.25 -12.74 -18.15
C ALA A 82 -14.96 -12.87 -16.79
N ALA A 83 -14.45 -12.22 -15.74
CA ALA A 83 -15.08 -12.23 -14.43
C ALA A 83 -16.38 -11.41 -14.41
N CYS A 84 -16.35 -10.19 -14.93
CA CYS A 84 -17.52 -9.33 -15.03
C CYS A 84 -18.58 -9.92 -15.98
N TRP A 85 -18.14 -10.53 -17.09
CA TRP A 85 -19.05 -11.23 -18.01
C TRP A 85 -19.79 -12.38 -17.31
N ARG A 86 -19.06 -13.29 -16.65
CA ARG A 86 -19.66 -14.42 -15.91
C ARG A 86 -20.61 -13.94 -14.81
N SER A 87 -20.26 -12.84 -14.13
CA SER A 87 -21.13 -12.23 -13.13
C SER A 87 -22.45 -11.76 -13.72
N ALA A 88 -22.41 -11.10 -14.89
CA ALA A 88 -23.59 -10.63 -15.58
C ALA A 88 -24.45 -11.80 -16.09
N THR A 89 -23.85 -12.84 -16.67
CA THR A 89 -24.57 -14.04 -17.14
C THR A 89 -25.32 -14.76 -16.01
N ARG A 90 -24.71 -14.87 -14.81
CA ARG A 90 -25.37 -15.46 -13.63
C ARG A 90 -26.59 -14.65 -13.18
N GLU A 91 -26.49 -13.33 -13.25
CA GLU A 91 -27.59 -12.44 -12.88
C GLU A 91 -28.75 -12.52 -13.90
N VAL A 92 -28.45 -12.62 -15.20
CA VAL A 92 -29.46 -12.86 -16.24
C VAL A 92 -30.20 -14.17 -16.01
N HIS A 93 -29.48 -15.26 -15.71
CA HIS A 93 -30.11 -16.56 -15.40
C HIS A 93 -31.02 -16.48 -14.17
N ARG A 94 -30.59 -15.77 -13.13
CA ARG A 94 -31.41 -15.57 -11.92
C ARG A 94 -32.69 -14.81 -12.22
N GLN A 95 -32.62 -13.77 -13.07
CA GLN A 95 -33.79 -13.00 -13.49
C GLN A 95 -34.74 -13.82 -14.36
N GLN A 96 -34.23 -14.63 -15.29
CA GLN A 96 -35.05 -15.51 -16.13
C GLN A 96 -35.78 -16.57 -15.28
N GLN A 97 -35.12 -17.19 -14.31
CA GLN A 97 -35.77 -18.12 -13.37
C GLN A 97 -36.88 -17.44 -12.55
N HIS A 98 -36.69 -16.15 -12.21
CA HIS A 98 -37.66 -15.38 -11.45
C HIS A 98 -38.87 -14.96 -12.31
N ASP A 99 -38.66 -14.72 -13.61
CA ASP A 99 -39.72 -14.39 -14.58
C ASP A 99 -40.48 -15.64 -15.07
N SER A 100 -39.83 -16.82 -15.17
CA SER A 100 -40.51 -18.09 -15.50
C SER A 100 -41.53 -18.51 -14.44
N ASN A 101 -41.40 -18.03 -13.20
CA ASN A 101 -42.36 -18.26 -12.11
C ASN A 101 -43.56 -17.29 -12.13
N ARG A 102 -43.68 -16.44 -13.16
CA ARG A 102 -44.76 -15.45 -13.30
C ARG A 102 -45.78 -15.97 -14.34
N HIS A 103 -46.95 -16.41 -13.89
CA HIS A 103 -48.04 -16.87 -14.79
C HIS A 103 -48.42 -15.78 -15.81
N VAL A 104 -48.28 -16.09 -17.10
CA VAL A 104 -48.64 -15.20 -18.22
C VAL A 104 -50.02 -15.61 -18.74
N ALA A 105 -51.00 -14.71 -18.64
CA ALA A 105 -52.24 -14.79 -19.41
C ALA A 105 -51.94 -14.32 -20.84
N HIS A 106 -52.10 -15.22 -21.81
CA HIS A 106 -51.93 -14.90 -23.24
C HIS A 106 -53.08 -14.02 -23.75
N ALA A 107 -52.72 -12.93 -24.42
CA ALA A 107 -53.62 -12.15 -25.26
C ALA A 107 -53.44 -12.55 -26.73
N THR A 108 -54.51 -13.01 -27.38
CA THR A 108 -54.64 -13.05 -28.84
C THR A 108 -55.42 -11.81 -29.31
N SER A 109 -54.96 -11.21 -30.41
CA SER A 109 -55.48 -9.94 -30.94
C SER A 109 -56.74 -10.10 -31.79
N ARG A 110 -57.65 -9.13 -31.60
CA ARG A 110 -58.50 -8.40 -32.58
C ARG A 110 -59.20 -9.21 -33.68
N ASP A 111 -60.53 -9.24 -33.60
CA ASP A 111 -61.36 -8.60 -34.61
C ASP A 111 -62.71 -8.16 -33.99
N ASP A 112 -63.36 -7.27 -34.71
CA ASP A 112 -64.27 -6.22 -34.31
C ASP A 112 -65.69 -6.64 -33.86
N LEU A 113 -66.29 -5.77 -33.02
CA LEU A 113 -67.72 -5.46 -32.85
C LEU A 113 -68.65 -6.44 -32.08
N ASN A 114 -68.86 -6.16 -30.79
CA ASN A 114 -70.13 -5.66 -30.20
C ASN A 114 -70.02 -5.70 -28.67
N ILE A 115 -70.22 -4.56 -27.97
CA ILE A 115 -70.27 -4.52 -26.50
C ILE A 115 -71.74 -4.35 -26.09
N PRO A 116 -72.42 -5.39 -25.54
CA PRO A 116 -73.62 -5.21 -24.75
C PRO A 116 -73.25 -4.71 -23.36
N GLU A 117 -74.10 -3.83 -22.83
CA GLU A 117 -73.97 -3.16 -21.54
C GLU A 117 -73.68 -4.14 -20.39
N PRO A 118 -72.71 -3.87 -19.50
CA PRO A 118 -72.36 -4.79 -18.42
C PRO A 118 -73.46 -4.80 -17.34
N PRO A 119 -73.78 -5.99 -16.76
CA PRO A 119 -74.72 -6.10 -15.66
C PRO A 119 -74.20 -5.38 -14.40
N PRO A 120 -75.11 -4.98 -13.48
CA PRO A 120 -74.78 -4.12 -12.36
C PRO A 120 -73.74 -4.75 -11.44
N LEU A 121 -72.84 -3.88 -10.94
CA LEU A 121 -71.72 -4.24 -10.06
C LEU A 121 -72.19 -5.00 -8.80
N PRO A 122 -71.55 -6.13 -8.45
CA PRO A 122 -71.72 -6.73 -7.13
C PRO A 122 -71.12 -5.82 -6.04
N SER A 123 -71.78 -5.80 -4.88
CA SER A 123 -71.40 -5.04 -3.69
C SER A 123 -69.92 -5.17 -3.34
N SER A 124 -69.34 -4.05 -2.92
CA SER A 124 -67.95 -3.87 -2.50
C SER A 124 -67.38 -5.04 -1.71
N ARG A 125 -66.37 -5.71 -2.28
CA ARG A 125 -65.45 -6.54 -1.51
C ARG A 125 -64.77 -5.66 -0.43
N PRO A 126 -64.58 -6.16 0.80
CA PRO A 126 -63.80 -5.41 1.78
C PRO A 126 -62.39 -5.19 1.22
N VAL A 127 -61.97 -3.92 1.25
CA VAL A 127 -60.61 -3.49 0.94
C VAL A 127 -59.65 -4.40 1.70
N ALA A 128 -58.81 -5.14 1.00
CA ALA A 128 -57.69 -5.82 1.63
C ALA A 128 -56.84 -4.75 2.31
N VAL A 129 -56.98 -4.65 3.64
CA VAL A 129 -56.16 -3.79 4.47
C VAL A 129 -54.71 -4.24 4.24
N ARG A 130 -53.94 -3.47 3.47
CA ARG A 130 -52.48 -3.62 3.46
C ARG A 130 -52.04 -3.35 4.88
N LEU A 131 -51.77 -4.41 5.65
CA LEU A 131 -51.11 -4.30 6.95
C LEU A 131 -49.84 -3.47 6.74
N ALA A 132 -49.85 -2.24 7.23
CA ALA A 132 -48.71 -1.35 7.13
C ALA A 132 -47.56 -2.03 7.87
N ALA A 133 -46.45 -2.28 7.17
CA ALA A 133 -45.26 -2.84 7.81
C ALA A 133 -44.89 -1.98 9.04
N PRO A 134 -44.59 -2.61 10.19
CA PRO A 134 -44.30 -1.87 11.41
C PRO A 134 -43.12 -0.92 11.17
N LYS A 135 -43.30 0.34 11.58
CA LYS A 135 -42.30 1.40 11.45
C LYS A 135 -41.61 1.63 12.78
N ILE A 136 -40.28 1.63 12.76
CA ILE A 136 -39.42 1.94 13.90
C ILE A 136 -39.18 3.45 13.92
N ILE A 137 -39.51 4.14 15.01
CA ILE A 137 -39.29 5.58 15.11
C ILE A 137 -37.98 5.85 15.86
N SER A 138 -37.01 6.51 15.21
CA SER A 138 -35.75 6.89 15.86
C SER A 138 -35.82 8.29 16.48
N SER A 139 -35.36 8.40 17.73
CA SER A 139 -35.15 9.70 18.39
C SER A 139 -33.90 10.43 17.90
N LEU A 140 -32.94 9.70 17.32
CA LEU A 140 -31.59 10.19 16.98
C LEU A 140 -31.37 10.29 15.47
N TYR A 141 -31.79 9.30 14.70
CA TYR A 141 -31.51 9.21 13.27
C TYR A 141 -32.68 9.78 12.45
N ARG A 142 -32.33 10.47 11.37
CA ARG A 142 -33.27 10.96 10.35
C ARG A 142 -33.03 10.22 9.05
N ARG A 143 -34.01 10.20 8.15
CA ARG A 143 -33.82 9.61 6.81
C ARG A 143 -34.29 10.51 5.68
N ALA A 144 -33.71 10.32 4.51
CA ALA A 144 -34.27 10.85 3.27
C ALA A 144 -35.57 10.13 2.87
N ALA A 145 -36.37 10.79 2.03
CA ALA A 145 -37.48 10.14 1.36
C ALA A 145 -36.96 9.03 0.44
N ASN A 146 -37.61 7.87 0.45
CA ASN A 146 -37.27 6.76 -0.44
C ASN A 146 -37.98 6.94 -1.78
N THR A 147 -37.58 7.96 -2.54
CA THR A 147 -38.18 8.33 -3.82
C THR A 147 -37.10 8.59 -4.85
N SER A 148 -37.33 8.10 -6.07
CA SER A 148 -36.49 8.40 -7.23
C SER A 148 -36.94 9.65 -7.99
N GLY A 149 -38.05 10.27 -7.60
CA GLY A 149 -38.67 11.37 -8.34
C GLY A 149 -37.98 12.73 -8.19
N HIS A 150 -37.25 12.94 -7.09
CA HIS A 150 -36.66 14.24 -6.76
C HIS A 150 -35.22 14.09 -6.24
N CYS A 151 -34.46 15.18 -6.34
CA CYS A 151 -33.17 15.29 -5.67
C CYS A 151 -33.36 15.26 -4.14
N ILE A 152 -32.37 14.75 -3.43
CA ILE A 152 -32.34 14.66 -1.96
C ILE A 152 -32.29 16.04 -1.29
N PHE A 153 -31.78 17.05 -1.99
CA PHE A 153 -31.84 18.45 -1.55
C PHE A 153 -33.24 19.00 -1.80
N VAL A 154 -33.84 19.55 -0.74
CA VAL A 154 -35.17 20.17 -0.76
C VAL A 154 -35.16 21.37 -1.73
N ASN A 155 -36.27 21.61 -2.42
CA ASN A 155 -36.44 22.71 -3.39
C ASN A 155 -35.46 22.68 -4.58
N CYS A 156 -34.90 21.51 -4.91
CA CYS A 156 -34.09 21.35 -6.11
C CYS A 156 -34.97 21.06 -7.33
N PHE A 157 -34.88 21.92 -8.35
CA PHE A 157 -35.65 21.83 -9.60
C PHE A 157 -34.87 21.21 -10.77
N GLU A 158 -33.62 20.81 -10.54
CA GLU A 158 -32.84 20.10 -11.56
C GLU A 158 -33.56 18.82 -12.00
N ASN A 159 -33.36 18.41 -13.25
CA ASN A 159 -34.01 17.21 -13.81
C ASN A 159 -33.19 15.92 -13.59
N GLU A 160 -31.89 16.05 -13.32
CA GLU A 160 -31.00 14.90 -13.16
C GLU A 160 -31.26 14.11 -11.87
N ARG A 161 -31.26 12.78 -11.98
CA ARG A 161 -31.55 11.85 -10.87
C ARG A 161 -30.48 10.77 -10.76
N LEU A 162 -29.29 11.15 -10.31
CA LEU A 162 -28.18 10.21 -10.07
C LEU A 162 -28.38 9.47 -8.74
N LEU A 163 -27.84 8.26 -8.63
CA LEU A 163 -27.75 7.57 -7.35
C LEU A 163 -26.79 8.31 -6.43
N VAL A 164 -27.18 8.46 -5.16
CA VAL A 164 -26.25 8.96 -4.14
C VAL A 164 -25.11 7.93 -3.97
N PRO A 165 -23.83 8.31 -4.10
CA PRO A 165 -22.70 7.39 -3.92
C PRO A 165 -22.67 6.77 -2.51
N CYS A 166 -22.22 5.51 -2.41
CA CYS A 166 -22.18 4.80 -1.11
C CYS A 166 -21.35 5.55 -0.06
N ALA A 167 -20.18 6.09 -0.43
CA ALA A 167 -19.33 6.85 0.48
C ALA A 167 -20.05 8.06 1.10
N ILE A 168 -20.91 8.75 0.34
CA ILE A 168 -21.71 9.87 0.82
C ILE A 168 -22.81 9.37 1.76
N LYS A 169 -23.44 8.23 1.47
CA LYS A 169 -24.43 7.62 2.37
C LYS A 169 -23.80 7.23 3.71
N ASP A 170 -22.62 6.61 3.68
CA ASP A 170 -21.89 6.20 4.87
C ASP A 170 -21.47 7.43 5.69
N LEU A 171 -20.96 8.47 5.04
CA LEU A 171 -20.61 9.75 5.67
C LEU A 171 -21.82 10.43 6.34
N LEU A 172 -22.95 10.52 5.63
CA LEU A 172 -24.19 11.10 6.16
C LEU A 172 -24.74 10.33 7.36
N LEU A 173 -24.69 8.99 7.30
CA LEU A 173 -25.14 8.14 8.38
C LEU A 173 -24.24 8.28 9.61
N TYR A 174 -22.92 8.26 9.42
CA TYR A 174 -21.95 8.28 10.51
C TYR A 174 -21.80 9.65 11.16
N HIS A 175 -21.64 10.73 10.38
CA HIS A 175 -21.37 12.07 10.91
C HIS A 175 -22.63 12.88 11.22
N TYR A 176 -23.71 12.70 10.43
CA TYR A 176 -24.90 13.54 10.51
C TYR A 176 -26.15 12.79 11.01
N LYS A 177 -26.00 11.51 11.38
CA LYS A 177 -27.11 10.63 11.79
C LYS A 177 -28.24 10.63 10.76
N PHE A 178 -27.88 10.69 9.48
CA PHE A 178 -28.82 10.84 8.36
C PHE A 178 -28.73 9.65 7.39
N TYR A 179 -29.76 8.83 7.36
CA TYR A 179 -29.84 7.66 6.50
C TYR A 179 -30.36 8.00 5.10
N VAL A 180 -29.66 7.52 4.08
CA VAL A 180 -30.05 7.70 2.67
C VAL A 180 -30.52 6.36 2.09
N PRO A 181 -31.83 6.18 1.84
CA PRO A 181 -32.35 4.94 1.28
C PRO A 181 -31.91 4.72 -0.18
N SER A 182 -32.04 3.49 -0.67
CA SER A 182 -31.63 3.10 -2.04
C SER A 182 -32.37 3.87 -3.15
N GLY A 183 -33.60 4.29 -2.91
CA GLY A 183 -34.40 5.07 -3.85
C GLY A 183 -34.02 6.54 -3.95
N ALA A 184 -33.28 7.10 -2.99
CA ALA A 184 -32.90 8.52 -3.02
C ALA A 184 -32.01 8.86 -4.22
N ARG A 185 -32.15 10.08 -4.74
CA ARG A 185 -31.41 10.58 -5.91
C ARG A 185 -30.78 11.94 -5.63
N VAL A 186 -29.75 12.31 -6.40
CA VAL A 186 -29.09 13.63 -6.34
C VAL A 186 -28.79 14.11 -7.77
N CYS A 187 -28.86 15.42 -8.03
CA CYS A 187 -28.43 15.98 -9.31
C CYS A 187 -26.90 16.18 -9.36
N ARG A 188 -26.31 16.36 -10.54
CA ARG A 188 -24.85 16.57 -10.64
C ARG A 188 -24.37 17.81 -9.90
N HIS A 189 -25.12 18.91 -9.99
CA HIS A 189 -24.78 20.16 -9.28
C HIS A 189 -24.61 19.95 -7.78
N HIS A 190 -25.59 19.33 -7.10
CA HIS A 190 -25.50 19.06 -5.67
C HIS A 190 -24.54 17.93 -5.32
N LEU A 191 -24.21 17.06 -6.26
CA LEU A 191 -23.15 16.08 -6.05
C LEU A 191 -21.78 16.75 -5.96
N ASP A 192 -21.53 17.73 -6.82
CA ASP A 192 -20.23 18.40 -6.95
C ASP A 192 -20.08 19.59 -5.98
N HIS A 193 -21.19 20.26 -5.61
CA HIS A 193 -21.18 21.51 -4.84
C HIS A 193 -22.11 21.53 -3.62
N GLY A 194 -22.82 20.44 -3.32
CA GLY A 194 -23.83 20.43 -2.27
C GLY A 194 -23.25 20.46 -0.85
N SER A 195 -23.82 21.30 0.01
CA SER A 195 -23.59 21.32 1.46
C SER A 195 -24.32 20.14 2.14
N TRP A 196 -23.69 18.97 2.14
CA TRP A 196 -24.27 17.72 2.67
C TRP A 196 -24.66 17.77 4.16
N ASN A 197 -24.02 18.66 4.94
CA ASN A 197 -24.31 18.94 6.34
C ASN A 197 -25.65 19.68 6.56
N GLU A 198 -26.17 20.37 5.53
CA GLU A 198 -27.39 21.17 5.60
C GLU A 198 -28.65 20.39 5.21
N LEU A 199 -28.52 19.09 4.89
CA LEU A 199 -29.66 18.25 4.59
C LEU A 199 -30.61 18.17 5.78
N THR A 200 -31.83 18.66 5.58
CA THR A 200 -32.90 18.58 6.56
C THR A 200 -33.95 17.56 6.12
N SER A 201 -34.39 16.73 7.08
CA SER A 201 -35.54 15.84 6.89
C SER A 201 -36.32 15.74 8.19
N ARG A 202 -37.65 15.68 8.06
CA ARG A 202 -38.57 15.42 9.18
C ARG A 202 -38.85 13.93 9.37
N LEU A 203 -38.41 13.09 8.44
CA LEU A 203 -38.68 11.64 8.48
C LEU A 203 -37.75 10.96 9.49
N ARG A 204 -38.36 10.27 10.45
CA ARG A 204 -37.70 9.53 11.54
C ARG A 204 -38.21 8.09 11.66
N ASP A 205 -39.13 7.70 10.79
CA ASP A 205 -39.71 6.36 10.72
C ASP A 205 -38.86 5.46 9.83
N PHE A 206 -38.55 4.23 10.22
CA PHE A 206 -37.71 3.31 9.48
C PHE A 206 -38.43 1.97 9.30
N THR A 207 -38.29 1.33 8.15
CA THR A 207 -38.69 -0.08 7.99
C THR A 207 -37.61 -1.00 8.57
N GLY A 208 -37.98 -2.23 8.95
CA GLY A 208 -36.98 -3.23 9.40
C GLY A 208 -35.82 -3.38 8.40
N SER A 209 -36.13 -3.48 7.11
CA SER A 209 -35.12 -3.55 6.04
C SER A 209 -34.19 -2.33 5.94
N GLN A 210 -34.66 -1.13 6.29
CA GLN A 210 -33.81 0.06 6.33
C GLN A 210 -32.88 0.02 7.54
N PHE A 211 -33.35 -0.53 8.66
CA PHE A 211 -32.55 -0.72 9.85
C PHE A 211 -31.47 -1.80 9.64
N ASP A 212 -31.80 -2.92 9.00
CA ASP A 212 -30.82 -3.95 8.60
C ASP A 212 -29.74 -3.36 7.68
N ASN A 213 -30.14 -2.47 6.78
CA ASN A 213 -29.22 -1.76 5.89
C ASN A 213 -28.28 -0.83 6.68
N ILE A 214 -28.79 -0.09 7.66
CA ILE A 214 -27.97 0.73 8.57
C ILE A 214 -26.96 -0.16 9.31
N MET A 215 -27.39 -1.31 9.85
CA MET A 215 -26.49 -2.23 10.54
C MET A 215 -25.41 -2.78 9.61
N THR A 216 -25.77 -3.14 8.37
CA THR A 216 -24.81 -3.58 7.35
C THR A 216 -23.82 -2.46 6.99
N MET A 217 -24.29 -1.22 6.89
CA MET A 217 -23.42 -0.05 6.64
C MET A 217 -22.43 0.16 7.80
N MET A 218 -22.89 0.04 9.04
CA MET A 218 -22.05 0.17 10.24
C MET A 218 -21.05 -0.98 10.36
N GLN A 219 -21.45 -2.22 10.06
CA GLN A 219 -20.56 -3.39 10.00
C GLN A 219 -19.44 -3.18 8.98
N ARG A 220 -19.76 -2.80 7.74
CA ARG A 220 -18.72 -2.51 6.73
C ARG A 220 -17.77 -1.40 7.16
N ALA A 221 -18.29 -0.37 7.83
CA ALA A 221 -17.47 0.72 8.35
C ALA A 221 -16.58 0.28 9.53
N ALA A 222 -17.04 -0.67 10.35
CA ALA A 222 -16.24 -1.29 11.41
C ALA A 222 -15.16 -2.22 10.81
N ASP A 223 -15.52 -3.07 9.85
CA ASP A 223 -14.63 -4.00 9.15
C ASP A 223 -13.53 -3.27 8.35
N SER A 224 -13.78 -2.02 7.97
CA SER A 224 -12.81 -1.18 7.25
C SER A 224 -11.80 -0.48 8.17
N ARG A 225 -11.93 -0.58 9.51
CA ARG A 225 -10.94 -0.03 10.45
C ARG A 225 -9.89 -1.06 10.78
N PHE A 226 -8.63 -0.71 10.57
CA PHE A 226 -7.50 -1.50 11.05
C PHE A 226 -7.40 -1.34 12.57
N ASP A 227 -7.64 -2.43 13.30
CA ASP A 227 -7.41 -2.46 14.73
C ASP A 227 -5.94 -2.79 15.03
N PHE A 228 -5.12 -1.75 15.14
CA PHE A 228 -3.71 -1.88 15.54
C PHE A 228 -3.52 -2.13 17.05
N SER A 229 -4.60 -2.16 17.83
CA SER A 229 -4.53 -2.50 19.25
C SER A 229 -4.53 -4.01 19.51
N ASN A 230 -5.07 -4.80 18.58
CA ASN A 230 -5.10 -6.26 18.66
C ASN A 230 -4.68 -6.91 17.33
N ILE A 231 -3.38 -7.09 17.16
CA ILE A 231 -2.79 -7.63 15.93
C ILE A 231 -3.18 -9.10 15.70
N ARG A 232 -3.54 -9.86 16.75
CA ARG A 232 -4.00 -11.25 16.60
C ARG A 232 -5.32 -11.36 15.85
N MET A 233 -6.15 -10.32 15.92
CA MET A 233 -7.45 -10.28 15.22
C MET A 233 -7.33 -9.75 13.79
N MET A 234 -6.17 -9.19 13.41
CA MET A 234 -5.94 -8.70 12.06
C MET A 234 -5.72 -9.88 11.10
N PRO A 235 -6.36 -9.89 9.92
CA PRO A 235 -6.12 -10.92 8.91
C PRO A 235 -4.61 -11.05 8.58
N PRO A 236 -4.06 -12.28 8.49
CA PRO A 236 -2.61 -12.48 8.34
C PRO A 236 -1.97 -11.73 7.16
N TYR A 237 -2.68 -11.62 6.03
CA TYR A 237 -2.20 -10.88 4.86
C TYR A 237 -2.06 -9.38 5.13
N LEU A 238 -2.91 -8.80 5.99
CA LEU A 238 -2.82 -7.40 6.40
C LEU A 238 -1.68 -7.18 7.38
N CYS A 239 -1.44 -8.13 8.31
CA CYS A 239 -0.28 -8.06 9.19
C CYS A 239 1.02 -8.00 8.39
N TYR A 240 1.19 -8.91 7.44
CA TYR A 240 2.38 -8.92 6.57
C TYR A 240 2.46 -7.67 5.69
N TYR A 241 1.34 -7.20 5.15
CA TYR A 241 1.32 -6.00 4.30
C TYR A 241 1.74 -4.74 5.07
N TRP A 242 1.15 -4.51 6.25
CA TRP A 242 1.35 -3.28 7.02
C TRP A 242 2.58 -3.32 7.92
N LEU A 243 2.84 -4.45 8.57
CA LEU A 243 3.89 -4.59 9.58
C LEU A 243 5.13 -5.31 9.06
N GLY A 244 4.99 -6.15 8.02
CA GLY A 244 6.06 -7.05 7.57
C GLY A 244 6.18 -8.34 8.39
N PHE A 245 5.32 -8.52 9.40
CA PHE A 245 5.34 -9.63 10.34
C PHE A 245 4.00 -10.35 10.37
N ASN A 246 4.01 -11.62 10.76
CA ASN A 246 2.80 -12.24 11.30
C ASN A 246 2.53 -11.75 12.74
N ALA A 247 1.37 -12.12 13.28
CA ALA A 247 0.98 -11.68 14.62
C ALA A 247 1.95 -12.18 15.70
N ASP A 248 2.42 -13.43 15.62
CA ASP A 248 3.31 -13.99 16.64
C ASP A 248 4.67 -13.28 16.65
N GLN A 249 5.29 -13.11 15.48
CA GLN A 249 6.55 -12.36 15.32
C GLN A 249 6.43 -10.92 15.84
N PHE A 250 5.28 -10.28 15.63
CA PHE A 250 5.04 -8.94 16.18
C PHE A 250 5.04 -8.93 17.70
N TYR A 251 4.37 -9.90 18.34
CA TYR A 251 4.35 -10.00 19.80
C TYR A 251 5.70 -10.45 20.37
N ASP A 252 6.46 -11.29 19.66
CA ASP A 252 7.82 -11.66 20.06
C ASP A 252 8.73 -10.42 20.09
N LEU A 253 8.67 -9.58 19.05
CA LEU A 253 9.39 -8.31 19.01
C LEU A 253 8.91 -7.36 20.11
N LEU A 254 7.59 -7.23 20.31
CA LEU A 254 7.02 -6.37 21.34
C LEU A 254 7.46 -6.79 22.76
N ASN A 255 7.51 -8.09 23.02
CA ASN A 255 7.97 -8.66 24.29
C ASN A 255 9.48 -8.46 24.50
N SER A 256 10.24 -8.33 23.40
CA SER A 256 11.69 -8.05 23.44
C SER A 256 12.02 -6.57 23.69
N ILE A 257 11.01 -5.69 23.79
CA ILE A 257 11.20 -4.24 24.07
C ILE A 257 10.35 -3.76 25.27
N PRO A 258 10.50 -4.36 26.46
CA PRO A 258 9.62 -4.12 27.60
C PRO A 258 9.57 -2.64 28.04
N ASN A 259 10.66 -1.88 27.87
CA ASN A 259 10.73 -0.46 28.25
C ASN A 259 9.76 0.42 27.45
N LEU A 260 9.26 -0.05 26.29
CA LEU A 260 8.28 0.71 25.53
C LEU A 260 6.96 0.87 26.29
N ALA A 261 6.53 -0.15 27.04
CA ALA A 261 5.30 -0.12 27.82
C ALA A 261 5.33 0.94 28.94
N GLU A 262 6.52 1.25 29.46
CA GLU A 262 6.71 2.30 30.47
C GLU A 262 6.71 3.71 29.85
N GLN A 263 7.11 3.83 28.59
CA GLN A 263 7.29 5.13 27.92
C GLN A 263 6.05 5.62 27.16
N VAL A 264 5.11 4.73 26.84
CA VAL A 264 3.87 5.09 26.13
C VAL A 264 2.65 4.36 26.68
N PRO A 265 1.45 4.97 26.62
CA PRO A 265 0.21 4.33 27.09
C PRO A 265 -0.17 3.04 26.35
N ASN A 266 0.29 2.85 25.11
CA ASN A 266 0.00 1.65 24.33
C ASN A 266 1.22 1.29 23.47
N ALA A 267 2.03 0.37 23.97
CA ALA A 267 3.25 -0.10 23.31
C ALA A 267 2.97 -0.77 21.97
N SER A 268 1.90 -1.57 21.87
CA SER A 268 1.50 -2.24 20.62
C SER A 268 1.27 -1.23 19.51
N ILE A 269 0.44 -0.20 19.76
CA ILE A 269 0.16 0.84 18.76
C ILE A 269 1.43 1.64 18.43
N ALA A 270 2.26 1.98 19.41
CA ALA A 270 3.50 2.70 19.17
C ALA A 270 4.48 1.91 18.28
N LEU A 271 4.61 0.60 18.53
CA LEU A 271 5.40 -0.29 17.68
C LEU A 271 4.78 -0.39 16.27
N CYS A 272 3.46 -0.55 16.15
CA CYS A 272 2.78 -0.55 14.85
C CYS A 272 3.02 0.74 14.06
N ILE A 273 2.94 1.90 14.70
CA ILE A 273 3.22 3.20 14.07
C ILE A 273 4.62 3.19 13.46
N TYR A 274 5.62 2.73 14.22
CA TYR A 274 7.00 2.67 13.77
C TYR A 274 7.18 1.68 12.61
N LEU A 275 6.67 0.46 12.75
CA LEU A 275 6.78 -0.58 11.72
C LEU A 275 6.07 -0.17 10.42
N VAL A 276 4.85 0.36 10.50
CA VAL A 276 4.13 0.85 9.32
C VAL A 276 4.91 1.98 8.66
N LYS A 277 5.49 2.92 9.42
CA LYS A 277 6.31 4.00 8.86
C LYS A 277 7.50 3.45 8.06
N VAL A 278 8.25 2.51 8.62
CA VAL A 278 9.41 1.91 7.96
C VAL A 278 8.97 1.08 6.74
N ARG A 279 7.82 0.40 6.83
CA ARG A 279 7.33 -0.48 5.77
C ARG A 279 6.78 0.27 4.56
N THR A 280 6.05 1.36 4.77
CA THR A 280 5.33 2.08 3.71
C THR A 280 6.01 3.37 3.26
N GLY A 281 6.83 3.98 4.11
CA GLY A 281 7.38 5.31 3.84
C GLY A 281 6.34 6.45 3.84
N ASP A 282 5.12 6.19 4.33
CA ASP A 282 4.04 7.18 4.31
C ASP A 282 4.34 8.41 5.16
N SER A 283 3.78 9.56 4.77
CA SER A 283 3.94 10.82 5.51
C SER A 283 3.30 10.74 6.91
N ASN A 284 3.80 11.53 7.85
CA ASN A 284 3.29 11.51 9.22
C ASN A 284 1.82 11.96 9.29
N GLU A 285 1.35 12.78 8.34
CA GLU A 285 -0.06 13.19 8.19
C GLU A 285 -0.96 12.03 7.77
N ARG A 286 -0.50 11.20 6.84
CA ARG A 286 -1.23 10.00 6.40
C ARG A 286 -1.31 8.99 7.54
N LEU A 287 -0.20 8.75 8.23
CA LEU A 287 -0.18 7.86 9.38
C LEU A 287 -1.02 8.39 10.55
N ALA A 288 -1.02 9.71 10.79
CA ALA A 288 -1.85 10.33 11.82
C ALA A 288 -3.34 10.05 11.57
N THR A 289 -3.77 10.12 10.31
CA THR A 289 -5.13 9.75 9.88
C THR A 289 -5.40 8.26 10.07
N LEU A 290 -4.47 7.40 9.63
CA LEU A 290 -4.60 5.94 9.71
C LEU A 290 -4.75 5.44 11.15
N PHE A 291 -3.91 5.95 12.07
CA PHE A 291 -3.91 5.56 13.48
C PHE A 291 -4.89 6.39 14.34
N ASN A 292 -5.57 7.37 13.74
CA ASN A 292 -6.45 8.32 14.43
C ASN A 292 -5.75 8.96 15.65
N LYS A 293 -4.52 9.46 15.44
CA LYS A 293 -3.69 10.11 16.47
C LYS A 293 -3.24 11.48 15.97
N PRO A 294 -3.13 12.49 16.84
CA PRO A 294 -2.46 13.74 16.48
C PRO A 294 -1.02 13.46 16.00
N ARG A 295 -0.57 14.16 14.96
CA ARG A 295 0.77 14.01 14.37
C ARG A 295 1.89 14.09 15.42
N THR A 296 1.80 15.06 16.34
CA THR A 296 2.80 15.25 17.42
C THR A 296 2.89 14.04 18.35
N THR A 297 1.76 13.40 18.64
CA THR A 297 1.72 12.18 19.45
C THR A 297 2.35 11.02 18.70
N LEU A 298 2.03 10.89 17.41
CA LEU A 298 2.58 9.86 16.54
C LEU A 298 4.11 9.97 16.43
N GLU A 299 4.65 11.17 16.19
CA GLU A 299 6.09 11.42 16.10
C GLU A 299 6.82 11.12 17.42
N ARG A 300 6.21 11.50 18.55
CA ARG A 300 6.74 11.17 19.88
C ARG A 300 6.76 9.67 20.10
N TRP A 301 5.65 8.97 19.86
CA TRP A 301 5.56 7.52 20.06
C TRP A 301 6.50 6.74 19.14
N MET A 302 6.63 7.16 17.88
CA MET A 302 7.58 6.59 16.93
C MET A 302 9.03 6.76 17.40
N SER A 303 9.37 7.94 17.95
CA SER A 303 10.71 8.18 18.51
C SER A 303 10.97 7.29 19.74
N LYS A 304 9.96 7.12 20.59
CA LYS A 304 10.04 6.23 21.76
C LYS A 304 10.22 4.77 21.37
N ALA A 305 9.43 4.28 20.41
CA ALA A 305 9.55 2.93 19.86
C ALA A 305 10.94 2.70 19.25
N ARG A 306 11.43 3.62 18.41
CA ARG A 306 12.77 3.54 17.83
C ARG A 306 13.85 3.44 18.91
N ASN A 307 13.79 4.29 19.94
CA ASN A 307 14.81 4.29 20.98
C ASN A 307 14.79 2.99 21.80
N CYS A 308 13.61 2.45 22.13
CA CYS A 308 13.50 1.17 22.83
C CYS A 308 13.98 0.00 21.96
N LEU A 309 13.68 0.01 20.65
CA LEU A 309 14.23 -0.97 19.72
C LEU A 309 15.76 -0.93 19.72
N MET A 310 16.36 0.26 19.68
CA MET A 310 17.82 0.40 19.70
C MET A 310 18.43 -0.13 21.01
N SER A 311 17.83 0.16 22.17
CA SER A 311 18.38 -0.21 23.47
C SER A 311 18.13 -1.66 23.85
N ASP A 312 16.93 -2.18 23.58
CA ASP A 312 16.45 -3.45 24.15
C ASP A 312 16.55 -4.60 23.14
N PHE A 313 16.50 -4.30 21.84
CA PHE A 313 16.49 -5.33 20.80
C PHE A 313 17.77 -5.31 19.96
N VAL A 314 18.09 -4.18 19.32
CA VAL A 314 19.22 -4.08 18.37
C VAL A 314 20.54 -4.38 19.08
N SER A 315 20.77 -3.83 20.28
CA SER A 315 21.98 -4.06 21.07
C SER A 315 22.28 -5.54 21.38
N LEU A 316 21.26 -6.40 21.37
CA LEU A 316 21.36 -7.84 21.64
C LEU A 316 21.49 -8.70 20.37
N HIS A 317 21.32 -8.12 19.19
CA HIS A 317 21.25 -8.86 17.93
C HIS A 317 22.08 -8.26 16.79
N LEU A 318 22.68 -7.08 17.02
CA LEU A 318 23.50 -6.39 16.04
C LEU A 318 24.53 -5.51 16.77
N GLY A 319 25.77 -5.59 16.30
CA GLY A 319 26.89 -4.79 16.76
C GLY A 319 27.81 -5.47 17.75
N PHE A 320 28.97 -4.90 18.02
CA PHE A 320 30.09 -5.63 18.66
C PHE A 320 29.83 -6.18 20.07
N ASN A 321 28.71 -5.86 20.71
CA ASN A 321 28.37 -6.34 22.05
C ASN A 321 27.62 -7.69 22.05
N HIS A 322 26.99 -8.08 20.94
CA HIS A 322 26.11 -9.26 20.91
C HIS A 322 26.83 -10.58 20.58
N LEU A 323 28.07 -10.50 20.12
CA LEU A 323 28.91 -11.65 19.79
C LEU A 323 30.28 -11.47 20.43
N THR A 324 30.98 -12.58 20.66
CA THR A 324 32.43 -12.54 20.86
C THR A 324 33.15 -12.73 19.53
N VAL A 325 34.41 -12.31 19.46
CA VAL A 325 35.25 -12.58 18.29
C VAL A 325 35.49 -14.08 18.06
N GLN A 326 35.43 -14.92 19.11
CA GLN A 326 35.43 -16.38 18.96
C GLN A 326 34.15 -16.87 18.27
N ASP A 327 32.99 -16.30 18.58
CA ASP A 327 31.75 -16.65 17.90
C ASP A 327 31.85 -16.31 16.41
N VAL A 328 32.46 -15.18 16.06
CA VAL A 328 32.76 -14.81 14.67
C VAL A 328 33.70 -15.84 14.02
N ALA A 329 34.81 -16.18 14.67
CA ALA A 329 35.75 -17.19 14.16
C ALA A 329 35.10 -18.58 14.00
N SER A 330 34.19 -18.97 14.89
CA SER A 330 33.46 -20.25 14.80
C SER A 330 32.54 -20.34 13.58
N ARG A 331 32.16 -19.19 13.00
CA ARG A 331 31.31 -19.08 11.80
C ARG A 331 32.09 -19.14 10.49
N ASN A 332 33.43 -19.20 10.53
CA ASN A 332 34.23 -19.37 9.33
C ASN A 332 33.79 -20.63 8.56
N LYS A 333 33.71 -20.52 7.23
CA LYS A 333 33.42 -21.65 6.35
C LYS A 333 34.73 -22.31 5.90
N ILE A 334 34.64 -23.59 5.54
CA ILE A 334 35.77 -24.43 5.11
C ILE A 334 36.61 -23.76 4.01
N ILE A 335 35.96 -23.12 3.02
CA ILE A 335 36.66 -22.51 1.88
C ILE A 335 37.46 -21.26 2.30
N PRO A 336 36.86 -20.19 2.89
CA PRO A 336 37.63 -19.06 3.40
C PRO A 336 38.72 -19.46 4.39
N GLU A 337 38.44 -20.43 5.26
CA GLU A 337 39.43 -20.93 6.22
C GLU A 337 40.64 -21.56 5.51
N GLY A 338 40.41 -22.47 4.56
CA GLY A 338 41.49 -23.09 3.80
C GLY A 338 42.25 -22.14 2.86
N LEU A 339 41.63 -21.05 2.41
CA LEU A 339 42.26 -20.08 1.50
C LEU A 339 43.03 -18.97 2.21
N PHE A 340 42.54 -18.51 3.36
CA PHE A 340 43.04 -17.30 4.01
C PHE A 340 43.63 -17.53 5.40
N SER A 341 43.27 -18.61 6.09
CA SER A 341 43.87 -18.89 7.41
C SER A 341 45.28 -19.45 7.25
N ASN A 342 46.09 -19.30 8.31
CA ASN A 342 47.40 -19.90 8.36
C ASN A 342 47.30 -21.33 8.98
N PRO A 343 47.65 -22.39 8.23
CA PRO A 343 47.59 -23.77 8.73
C PRO A 343 48.60 -24.06 9.86
N ASP A 344 49.62 -23.23 10.04
CA ASP A 344 50.62 -23.36 11.10
C ASP A 344 50.15 -22.74 12.43
N LEU A 345 48.98 -22.09 12.46
CA LEU A 345 48.42 -21.58 13.70
C LEU A 345 47.97 -22.75 14.61
N PRO A 346 48.16 -22.63 15.94
CA PRO A 346 47.62 -23.59 16.88
C PRO A 346 46.10 -23.80 16.67
N PRO A 347 45.57 -25.03 16.80
CA PRO A 347 44.15 -25.33 16.55
C PRO A 347 43.16 -24.51 17.41
N ASP A 348 43.64 -24.02 18.55
CA ASP A 348 42.91 -23.17 19.51
C ASP A 348 42.95 -21.67 19.14
N VAL A 349 43.79 -21.26 18.19
CA VAL A 349 43.91 -19.88 17.71
C VAL A 349 43.33 -19.78 16.30
N LYS A 350 41.99 -19.85 16.24
CA LYS A 350 41.24 -19.63 15.00
C LYS A 350 41.00 -18.12 14.78
N PRO A 351 41.51 -17.51 13.70
CA PRO A 351 41.27 -16.10 13.42
C PRO A 351 39.82 -15.87 12.98
N ALA A 352 39.26 -14.72 13.33
CA ALA A 352 37.99 -14.29 12.75
C ALA A 352 38.21 -13.88 11.29
N ILE A 353 37.35 -14.35 10.39
CA ILE A 353 37.35 -13.93 8.98
C ILE A 353 36.07 -13.14 8.72
N VAL A 354 36.23 -11.87 8.35
CA VAL A 354 35.10 -10.98 8.05
C VAL A 354 35.22 -10.37 6.67
N ILE A 355 34.07 -10.13 6.06
CA ILE A 355 33.91 -9.44 4.80
C ILE A 355 33.33 -8.06 5.11
N CYS A 356 33.94 -7.02 4.58
CA CYS A 356 33.45 -5.65 4.76
C CYS A 356 33.01 -5.07 3.42
N ASP A 357 31.84 -4.42 3.41
CA ASP A 357 31.34 -3.72 2.23
C ASP A 357 30.42 -2.56 2.62
N ALA A 358 30.49 -1.46 1.86
CA ALA A 358 29.55 -0.36 1.99
C ALA A 358 28.44 -0.52 0.95
N THR A 359 27.22 -0.80 1.42
CA THR A 359 26.07 -0.90 0.52
C THR A 359 25.33 0.44 0.38
N TYR A 360 24.32 0.51 -0.48
CA TYR A 360 23.57 1.74 -0.74
C TYR A 360 22.12 1.62 -0.31
N VAL A 361 21.65 2.60 0.46
CA VAL A 361 20.22 2.80 0.73
C VAL A 361 19.81 4.11 0.07
N PHE A 362 18.98 4.00 -0.97
CA PHE A 362 18.43 5.18 -1.65
C PHE A 362 17.49 5.93 -0.73
N VAL A 363 17.62 7.25 -0.72
CA VAL A 363 16.79 8.15 0.09
C VAL A 363 16.13 9.18 -0.80
N GLN A 364 14.92 9.60 -0.44
CA GLN A 364 14.23 10.66 -1.17
C GLN A 364 14.93 12.01 -0.98
N SER A 365 14.72 12.90 -1.95
CA SER A 365 15.22 14.27 -1.85
C SER A 365 14.75 14.95 -0.57
N SER A 366 15.71 15.52 0.15
CA SER A 366 15.50 16.23 1.40
C SER A 366 15.34 17.74 1.14
N SER A 367 14.45 18.38 1.90
CA SER A 367 14.38 19.85 1.96
C SER A 367 15.58 20.46 2.70
N ASN A 368 16.34 19.66 3.45
CA ASN A 368 17.60 20.08 4.04
C ASN A 368 18.70 20.03 2.97
N TYR A 369 19.07 21.20 2.45
CA TYR A 369 20.08 21.34 1.38
C TYR A 369 21.44 20.72 1.73
N LEU A 370 21.90 20.86 2.98
CA LEU A 370 23.17 20.27 3.41
C LEU A 370 23.11 18.74 3.36
N PHE A 371 22.04 18.16 3.91
CA PHE A 371 21.83 16.71 3.88
C PHE A 371 21.66 16.19 2.45
N GLN A 372 20.90 16.93 1.62
CA GLN A 372 20.72 16.63 0.20
C GLN A 372 22.06 16.57 -0.54
N LYS A 373 22.95 17.54 -0.30
CA LYS A 373 24.29 17.57 -0.91
C LYS A 373 25.18 16.43 -0.43
N GLN A 374 25.13 16.09 0.86
CA GLN A 374 25.94 15.02 1.46
C GLN A 374 25.49 13.62 1.05
N THR A 375 24.21 13.45 0.69
CA THR A 375 23.66 12.16 0.26
C THR A 375 23.62 12.01 -1.26
N TYR A 376 23.93 13.04 -2.05
CA TYR A 376 23.96 12.91 -3.50
C TYR A 376 25.23 12.19 -3.98
N SER A 377 25.07 11.06 -4.67
CA SER A 377 26.17 10.32 -5.28
C SER A 377 26.37 10.75 -6.73
N LEU A 378 27.56 11.25 -7.09
CA LEU A 378 27.90 11.51 -8.49
C LEU A 378 28.05 10.22 -9.33
N GLN A 379 28.38 9.11 -8.69
CA GLN A 379 28.53 7.82 -9.36
C GLN A 379 27.17 7.20 -9.70
N LYS A 380 26.19 7.32 -8.80
CA LYS A 380 24.84 6.76 -8.98
C LYS A 380 23.82 7.77 -9.50
N LEU A 381 24.19 9.05 -9.55
CA LEU A 381 23.35 10.18 -9.96
C LEU A 381 22.02 10.26 -9.18
N ASP A 382 22.07 9.92 -7.89
CA ASP A 382 20.90 9.88 -7.02
C ASP A 382 21.29 10.08 -5.54
N ASN A 383 20.30 10.36 -4.69
CA ASN A 383 20.46 10.46 -3.25
C ASN A 383 20.47 9.08 -2.59
N LEU A 384 21.56 8.81 -1.87
CA LEU A 384 21.74 7.59 -1.11
C LEU A 384 22.53 7.86 0.18
N VAL A 385 22.43 6.93 1.11
CA VAL A 385 23.32 6.82 2.25
C VAL A 385 24.02 5.47 2.21
N LYS A 386 25.18 5.37 2.86
CA LYS A 386 26.01 4.17 2.85
C LYS A 386 26.07 3.52 4.24
N PRO A 387 25.24 2.52 4.57
CA PRO A 387 25.55 1.63 5.67
C PRO A 387 26.77 0.75 5.31
N PHE A 388 27.65 0.55 6.29
CA PHE A 388 28.86 -0.24 6.14
C PHE A 388 28.73 -1.53 6.94
N LEU A 389 28.71 -2.66 6.25
CA LEU A 389 28.44 -3.97 6.84
C LEU A 389 29.75 -4.71 7.10
N ILE A 390 29.82 -5.34 8.27
CA ILE A 390 30.86 -6.33 8.62
C ILE A 390 30.15 -7.67 8.78
N VAL A 391 30.53 -8.65 7.97
CA VAL A 391 29.77 -9.89 7.80
C VAL A 391 30.68 -11.10 7.93
N CYS A 392 30.22 -12.14 8.63
CA CYS A 392 30.89 -13.43 8.73
C CYS A 392 30.83 -14.21 7.40
N CYS A 393 31.67 -15.23 7.25
CA CYS A 393 31.65 -16.12 6.08
C CYS A 393 30.35 -16.89 5.86
N ASP A 394 29.48 -17.00 6.88
CA ASP A 394 28.16 -17.63 6.79
C ASP A 394 27.03 -16.65 6.42
N GLY A 395 27.35 -15.37 6.21
CA GLY A 395 26.39 -14.31 5.93
C GLY A 395 25.81 -13.65 7.17
N HIS A 396 26.22 -14.05 8.38
CA HIS A 396 25.78 -13.39 9.60
C HIS A 396 26.39 -11.98 9.71
N ILE A 397 25.54 -10.97 9.97
CA ILE A 397 25.97 -9.57 10.09
C ILE A 397 26.48 -9.34 11.51
N VAL A 398 27.76 -9.01 11.65
CA VAL A 398 28.38 -8.66 12.93
C VAL A 398 27.98 -7.25 13.33
N GLU A 399 28.08 -6.30 12.40
CA GLU A 399 27.81 -4.89 12.65
C GLU A 399 27.37 -4.18 11.37
N CYS A 400 26.54 -3.15 11.53
CA CYS A 400 26.15 -2.21 10.48
C CYS A 400 26.51 -0.79 10.93
N LEU A 401 27.68 -0.32 10.52
CA LEU A 401 28.16 1.03 10.85
C LEU A 401 27.53 2.10 9.96
N GLY A 402 27.51 3.33 10.47
CA GLY A 402 26.96 4.50 9.78
C GLY A 402 25.50 4.79 10.13
N PRO A 403 24.69 5.28 9.18
CA PRO A 403 24.98 5.44 7.76
C PRO A 403 25.96 6.59 7.45
N TYR A 404 26.76 6.42 6.40
CA TYR A 404 27.74 7.39 5.91
C TYR A 404 27.22 8.20 4.71
N LYS A 405 27.87 9.33 4.46
CA LYS A 405 27.61 10.22 3.31
C LYS A 405 27.92 9.49 2.00
N ALA A 406 27.15 9.77 0.95
CA ALA A 406 27.36 9.18 -0.37
C ALA A 406 28.74 9.50 -0.97
N THR A 407 29.33 10.62 -0.54
CA THR A 407 30.63 11.11 -1.01
C THR A 407 31.83 10.40 -0.40
N LEU A 408 31.63 9.57 0.64
CA LEU A 408 32.73 8.85 1.27
C LEU A 408 32.94 7.51 0.56
N ASN A 409 34.18 7.19 0.23
CA ASN A 409 34.56 5.86 -0.26
C ASN A 409 34.83 4.91 0.91
N ASP A 410 34.99 3.63 0.59
CA ASP A 410 35.00 2.55 1.59
C ASP A 410 36.29 2.58 2.42
N ALA A 411 37.41 2.95 1.79
CA ALA A 411 38.66 3.25 2.50
C ALA A 411 38.50 4.37 3.54
N THR A 412 37.85 5.49 3.18
CA THR A 412 37.64 6.62 4.10
C THR A 412 36.70 6.22 5.25
N ILE A 413 35.63 5.48 4.95
CA ILE A 413 34.70 4.98 5.97
C ILE A 413 35.45 4.07 6.95
N THR A 414 36.29 3.17 6.43
CA THR A 414 37.07 2.25 7.26
C THR A 414 38.07 3.00 8.15
N SER A 415 38.85 3.92 7.58
CA SER A 415 39.82 4.74 8.31
C SER A 415 39.17 5.57 9.42
N LEU A 416 37.99 6.16 9.15
CA LEU A 416 37.19 6.84 10.18
C LEU A 416 36.84 5.92 11.36
N ASN A 417 36.39 4.70 11.07
CA ASN A 417 36.00 3.75 12.11
C ASN A 417 37.18 3.12 12.84
N LEU A 418 38.35 3.03 12.19
CA LEU A 418 39.59 2.59 12.84
C LEU A 418 40.14 3.68 13.76
N ASN A 419 40.21 4.93 13.31
CA ASN A 419 40.93 5.98 14.03
C ASN A 419 40.13 6.65 15.15
N ASN A 420 38.80 6.58 15.14
CA ASN A 420 37.98 7.15 16.19
C ASN A 420 38.42 6.66 17.59
N GLU A 421 38.46 7.59 18.56
CA GLU A 421 38.64 7.27 19.96
C GLU A 421 37.52 6.31 20.40
N GLY A 422 37.88 5.15 20.95
CA GLY A 422 36.91 4.09 21.25
C GLY A 422 36.47 3.26 20.04
N SER A 423 37.24 3.24 18.95
CA SER A 423 37.00 2.38 17.78
C SER A 423 36.64 0.97 18.19
N CYS A 424 35.40 0.58 17.90
CA CYS A 424 34.89 -0.73 18.24
C CYS A 424 35.53 -1.83 17.38
N ILE A 425 36.04 -1.50 16.18
CA ILE A 425 36.78 -2.46 15.34
C ILE A 425 38.10 -2.85 16.04
N ARG A 426 38.86 -1.87 16.55
CA ARG A 426 40.14 -2.12 17.22
C ARG A 426 40.00 -2.85 18.55
N SER A 427 38.92 -2.59 19.29
CA SER A 427 38.68 -3.26 20.57
C SER A 427 38.08 -4.66 20.42
N PHE A 428 37.33 -4.91 19.35
CA PHE A 428 36.66 -6.18 19.12
C PHE A 428 37.56 -7.22 18.43
N PHE A 429 38.22 -6.84 17.34
CA PHE A 429 39.07 -7.75 16.56
C PHE A 429 40.49 -7.82 17.11
N ARG A 430 41.14 -8.95 16.87
CA ARG A 430 42.48 -9.28 17.32
C ARG A 430 43.50 -9.04 16.22
N ARG A 431 44.75 -8.85 16.64
CA ARG A 431 45.89 -8.97 15.72
C ARG A 431 45.87 -10.38 15.11
N GLY A 432 46.01 -10.46 13.79
CA GLY A 432 45.90 -11.70 13.03
C GLY A 432 44.51 -12.02 12.49
N ASP A 433 43.46 -11.32 12.93
CA ASP A 433 42.12 -11.46 12.32
C ASP A 433 42.12 -10.92 10.88
N ILE A 434 41.27 -11.53 10.05
CA ILE A 434 41.35 -11.45 8.60
C ILE A 434 40.18 -10.63 8.04
N PHE A 435 40.52 -9.59 7.28
CA PHE A 435 39.59 -8.71 6.58
C PHE A 435 39.65 -8.99 5.08
N LEU A 436 38.55 -9.50 4.54
CA LEU A 436 38.34 -9.68 3.11
C LEU A 436 37.64 -8.44 2.56
N LEU A 437 38.32 -7.75 1.64
CA LEU A 437 37.97 -6.41 1.18
C LEU A 437 37.94 -6.35 -0.34
N ASP A 438 37.12 -5.46 -0.89
CA ASP A 438 37.11 -5.17 -2.32
C ASP A 438 38.15 -4.08 -2.68
N ARG A 439 38.24 -3.72 -3.97
CA ARG A 439 39.22 -2.72 -4.43
C ARG A 439 38.96 -1.30 -3.92
N GLY A 440 37.75 -1.00 -3.44
CA GLY A 440 37.39 0.29 -2.84
C GLY A 440 38.10 0.59 -1.52
N PHE A 441 38.75 -0.42 -0.93
CA PHE A 441 39.52 -0.33 0.32
C PHE A 441 41.03 -0.14 0.11
N ARG A 442 41.51 -0.05 -1.14
CA ARG A 442 42.95 0.02 -1.46
C ARG A 442 43.71 1.01 -0.57
N ASP A 443 43.15 2.19 -0.35
CA ASP A 443 43.81 3.29 0.33
C ASP A 443 43.87 3.13 1.87
N VAL A 444 43.22 2.11 2.45
CA VAL A 444 43.22 1.83 3.90
C VAL A 444 43.94 0.51 4.27
N ILE A 445 44.45 -0.23 3.28
CA ILE A 445 45.09 -1.53 3.51
C ILE A 445 46.28 -1.44 4.46
N ASN A 446 47.17 -0.48 4.25
CA ASN A 446 48.36 -0.30 5.10
C ASN A 446 47.97 0.03 6.55
N GLU A 447 46.96 0.88 6.73
CA GLU A 447 46.47 1.29 8.04
C GLU A 447 45.90 0.09 8.83
N LEU A 448 45.14 -0.79 8.17
CA LEU A 448 44.65 -2.03 8.77
C LEU A 448 45.81 -2.96 9.18
N GLN A 449 46.84 -3.06 8.34
CA GLN A 449 48.02 -3.90 8.61
C GLN A 449 48.87 -3.34 9.76
N GLU A 450 49.01 -2.03 9.89
CA GLU A 450 49.69 -1.38 11.02
C GLU A 450 49.02 -1.70 12.36
N HIS A 451 47.69 -1.82 12.38
CA HIS A 451 46.93 -2.28 13.54
C HIS A 451 47.06 -3.79 13.80
N GLY A 452 47.70 -4.54 12.90
CA GLY A 452 48.01 -5.95 13.02
C GLY A 452 46.95 -6.88 12.42
N PHE A 453 46.03 -6.36 11.60
CA PHE A 453 45.06 -7.19 10.88
C PHE A 453 45.68 -7.76 9.60
N VAL A 454 45.21 -8.94 9.19
CA VAL A 454 45.55 -9.53 7.90
C VAL A 454 44.51 -9.07 6.89
N THR A 455 44.95 -8.53 5.76
CA THR A 455 44.04 -8.00 4.74
C THR A 455 44.22 -8.76 3.42
N HIS A 456 43.09 -9.15 2.82
CA HIS A 456 43.06 -9.68 1.46
C HIS A 456 42.15 -8.82 0.59
N MET A 457 42.68 -8.44 -0.57
CA MET A 457 41.99 -7.62 -1.56
C MET A 457 42.37 -8.12 -2.95
N PRO A 458 41.45 -8.12 -3.94
CA PRO A 458 41.79 -8.41 -5.32
C PRO A 458 42.91 -7.52 -5.86
N GLU A 459 43.84 -8.13 -6.60
CA GLU A 459 44.96 -7.42 -7.22
C GLU A 459 44.49 -6.24 -8.09
N SER A 460 45.30 -5.19 -8.10
CA SER A 460 45.08 -3.95 -8.84
C SER A 460 46.18 -3.77 -9.88
N LEU A 461 45.83 -3.18 -11.03
CA LEU A 461 46.83 -2.78 -12.03
C LEU A 461 47.75 -1.71 -11.44
N LEU A 462 49.06 -1.85 -11.67
CA LEU A 462 50.01 -0.79 -11.37
C LEU A 462 49.89 0.35 -12.39
N GLU A 463 50.47 1.49 -12.05
CA GLU A 463 50.50 2.65 -12.94
C GLU A 463 51.18 2.28 -14.26
N ASN A 464 50.51 2.56 -15.39
CA ASN A 464 50.92 2.19 -16.75
C ASN A 464 50.77 0.70 -17.13
N GLU A 465 50.14 -0.14 -16.30
CA GLU A 465 49.80 -1.51 -16.69
C GLU A 465 48.38 -1.59 -17.29
N HIS A 466 48.24 -2.35 -18.38
CA HIS A 466 46.96 -2.57 -19.04
C HIS A 466 46.32 -3.92 -18.69
N GLN A 467 47.08 -4.86 -18.12
CA GLN A 467 46.61 -6.20 -17.78
C GLN A 467 47.38 -6.78 -16.58
N LEU A 468 46.69 -7.52 -15.71
CA LEU A 468 47.30 -8.29 -14.63
C LEU A 468 48.09 -9.46 -15.22
N THR A 469 49.23 -9.80 -14.63
CA THR A 469 49.92 -11.06 -14.92
C THR A 469 49.01 -12.25 -14.61
N THR A 470 49.26 -13.42 -15.22
CA THR A 470 48.49 -14.65 -14.91
C THR A 470 48.46 -14.94 -13.41
N GLN A 471 49.56 -14.70 -12.70
CA GLN A 471 49.64 -14.92 -11.25
C GLN A 471 48.79 -13.92 -10.47
N GLN A 472 48.87 -12.62 -10.80
CA GLN A 472 48.02 -11.60 -10.19
C GLN A 472 46.54 -11.82 -10.54
N ALA A 473 46.23 -12.19 -11.77
CA ALA A 473 44.88 -12.50 -12.21
C ALA A 473 44.31 -13.68 -11.40
N ASN A 474 45.10 -14.71 -11.11
CA ASN A 474 44.69 -15.82 -10.24
C ASN A 474 44.48 -15.37 -8.80
N ARG A 475 45.36 -14.52 -8.26
CA ARG A 475 45.17 -13.89 -6.93
C ARG A 475 44.00 -12.88 -6.88
N SER A 476 43.53 -12.39 -8.02
CA SER A 476 42.38 -11.49 -8.12
C SER A 476 41.03 -12.22 -8.17
N ARG A 477 41.03 -13.56 -8.29
CA ARG A 477 39.82 -14.42 -8.33
C ARG A 477 39.32 -14.84 -6.94
N LEU A 478 39.81 -14.19 -5.89
CA LEU A 478 39.40 -14.43 -4.50
C LEU A 478 37.88 -14.38 -4.34
#